data_AF-A0A1I4EXX6-F1
#
_entry.id   AF-A0A1I4EXX6-F1
#
_cell.length_a   1.000
_cell.length_b   1.000
_cell.length_c   1.000
_cell.angle_alpha   90.00
_cell.angle_beta   90.00
_cell.angle_gamma   90.00
#
_symmetry.space_group_name_H-M   'P 1'
#
loop_
_entity.id
_entity.type
_entity.pdbx_description
1 polymer ?
#
loop_
_entity_poly.entity_id
_entity_poly.type
_entity_poly.pdbx_seq_one_letter_code
_entity_poly.pdbx_strand_id
1 'polypeptide(L)'
;MTMQTITDRYQKMLLKKFHTLLGKAGIGEDGKRAMLASYGVTSSRDLTAHDLLELCDQIDRMMNKEAAEADKWRKRVIASIFGWRKAMGNTATMEEVKAIACRAADAEYFNAIPLERLRSLYYAFSKKTKDLQFVEQLTADELDTTAWVN
;
A
#
# COMPACT_ATOMS: atom_id res chain seq x y z
N MET A 1 34.18 -17.89 -29.35
CA MET A 1 33.72 -17.58 -27.97
C MET A 1 32.78 -16.37 -28.08
N THR A 2 31.47 -16.58 -28.06
CA THR A 2 30.48 -15.50 -28.27
C THR A 2 30.47 -14.54 -27.09
N MET A 3 30.79 -13.27 -27.33
CA MET A 3 30.69 -12.19 -26.33
C MET A 3 29.22 -12.04 -25.94
N GLN A 4 28.87 -12.40 -24.69
CA GLN A 4 27.53 -12.14 -24.17
C GLN A 4 27.36 -10.65 -23.93
N THR A 5 26.32 -10.07 -24.50
CA THR A 5 26.00 -8.66 -24.30
C THR A 5 25.59 -8.42 -22.84
N ILE A 6 25.65 -7.16 -22.38
CA ILE A 6 25.18 -6.79 -21.03
C ILE A 6 23.72 -7.21 -20.84
N THR A 7 22.90 -7.06 -21.89
CA THR A 7 21.49 -7.47 -21.93
C THR A 7 21.32 -8.97 -21.74
N ASP A 8 22.12 -9.81 -22.40
CA ASP A 8 22.04 -11.27 -22.23
C ASP A 8 22.36 -11.72 -20.80
N ARG A 9 23.34 -11.05 -20.16
CA ARG A 9 23.69 -11.30 -18.76
C ARG A 9 22.55 -10.91 -17.83
N TYR A 10 21.93 -9.74 -18.07
CA TYR A 10 20.80 -9.26 -17.30
C TYR A 10 19.57 -10.19 -17.44
N GLN A 11 19.22 -10.61 -18.65
CA GLN A 11 18.12 -11.54 -18.90
C GLN A 11 18.35 -12.89 -18.19
N LYS A 12 19.58 -13.43 -18.22
CA LYS A 12 19.93 -14.67 -17.48
C LYS A 12 19.80 -14.50 -15.97
N MET A 13 20.16 -13.34 -15.42
CA MET A 13 19.96 -13.06 -14.00
C MET A 13 18.47 -13.04 -13.64
N LEU A 14 17.64 -12.38 -14.45
CA LEU A 14 16.19 -12.34 -14.24
C LEU A 14 15.55 -13.72 -14.38
N LEU A 15 16.01 -14.55 -15.33
CA LEU A 15 15.54 -15.93 -15.46
C LEU A 15 15.81 -16.76 -14.19
N LYS A 16 17.00 -16.61 -13.60
CA LYS A 16 17.33 -17.25 -12.31
C LYS A 16 16.46 -16.73 -11.18
N LYS A 17 16.23 -15.40 -11.13
CA LYS A 17 15.34 -14.78 -10.13
C LYS A 17 13.93 -15.34 -10.26
N PHE A 18 13.38 -15.40 -11.47
CA PHE A 18 12.06 -15.92 -11.77
C PHE A 18 11.86 -17.35 -11.24
N HIS A 19 12.74 -18.29 -11.57
CA HIS A 19 12.63 -19.66 -11.08
C HIS A 19 12.78 -19.78 -9.55
N THR A 20 13.64 -18.94 -8.96
CA THR A 20 13.76 -18.87 -7.49
C THR A 20 12.45 -18.40 -6.85
N LEU A 21 11.81 -17.38 -7.45
CA LEU A 21 10.54 -16.85 -6.95
C LEU A 21 9.38 -17.82 -7.12
N LEU A 22 9.31 -18.57 -8.24
CA LEU A 22 8.32 -19.64 -8.40
C LEU A 22 8.42 -20.66 -7.26
N GLY A 23 9.63 -21.11 -6.94
CA GLY A 23 9.88 -22.04 -5.83
C GLY A 23 9.45 -21.46 -4.48
N LYS A 24 9.81 -20.21 -4.19
CA LYS A 24 9.41 -19.54 -2.94
C LYS A 24 7.91 -19.28 -2.83
N ALA A 25 7.24 -19.02 -3.95
CA ALA A 25 5.80 -18.79 -4.02
C ALA A 25 4.99 -20.11 -4.04
N GLY A 26 5.64 -21.27 -4.09
CA GLY A 26 4.96 -22.57 -4.23
C GLY A 26 4.26 -22.75 -5.59
N ILE A 27 4.67 -22.00 -6.61
CA ILE A 27 4.06 -22.07 -7.94
C ILE A 27 4.70 -23.23 -8.72
N GLY A 28 3.92 -24.29 -8.90
CA GLY A 28 4.30 -25.46 -9.68
C GLY A 28 4.27 -25.22 -11.20
N GLU A 29 4.58 -26.27 -11.98
CA GLU A 29 4.70 -26.17 -13.44
C GLU A 29 3.41 -25.75 -14.15
N ASP A 30 2.23 -26.15 -13.65
CA ASP A 30 0.95 -25.71 -14.24
C ASP A 30 0.70 -24.22 -14.03
N GLY A 31 1.02 -23.69 -12.84
CA GLY A 31 0.94 -22.26 -12.55
C GLY A 31 1.93 -21.45 -13.38
N LYS A 32 3.17 -21.94 -13.50
CA LYS A 32 4.18 -21.35 -14.39
C LYS A 32 3.68 -21.34 -15.84
N ARG A 33 3.09 -22.43 -16.35
CA ARG A 33 2.55 -22.50 -17.70
C ARG A 33 1.44 -21.47 -17.92
N ALA A 34 0.54 -21.30 -16.95
CA ALA A 34 -0.50 -20.28 -17.00
C ALA A 34 0.09 -18.85 -17.05
N MET A 35 1.14 -18.57 -16.26
CA MET A 35 1.82 -17.28 -16.29
C MET A 35 2.54 -17.02 -17.62
N LEU A 36 3.16 -18.04 -18.23
CA LEU A 36 3.81 -17.89 -19.54
C LEU A 36 2.79 -17.70 -20.67
N ALA A 37 1.61 -18.30 -20.56
CA ALA A 37 0.56 -18.20 -21.55
C ALA A 37 0.04 -16.76 -21.74
N SER A 38 0.05 -15.91 -20.69
CA SER A 38 -0.36 -14.50 -20.82
C SER A 38 0.61 -13.68 -21.69
N TYR A 39 1.83 -14.16 -21.87
CA TYR A 39 2.85 -13.59 -22.75
C TYR A 39 2.94 -14.33 -24.09
N GLY A 40 2.07 -15.31 -24.34
CA GLY A 40 2.03 -16.09 -25.58
C GLY A 40 3.22 -17.05 -25.76
N VAL A 41 3.98 -17.33 -24.70
CA VAL A 41 5.17 -18.19 -24.76
C VAL A 41 4.98 -19.49 -23.96
N THR A 42 5.75 -20.51 -24.32
CA THR A 42 5.73 -21.82 -23.62
C THR A 42 6.96 -22.05 -22.76
N SER A 43 8.05 -21.32 -23.03
CA SER A 43 9.31 -21.38 -22.29
C SER A 43 9.65 -20.01 -21.71
N SER A 44 10.10 -19.99 -20.46
CA SER A 44 10.59 -18.77 -19.81
C SER A 44 11.83 -18.16 -20.50
N ARG A 45 12.51 -18.94 -21.36
CA ARG A 45 13.67 -18.48 -22.14
C ARG A 45 13.27 -17.60 -23.32
N ASP A 46 12.01 -17.64 -23.72
CA ASP A 46 11.48 -16.87 -24.85
C ASP A 46 10.98 -15.48 -24.41
N LEU A 47 10.95 -15.23 -23.10
CA LEU A 47 10.59 -13.94 -22.51
C LEU A 47 11.73 -12.93 -22.65
N THR A 48 11.38 -11.67 -22.92
CA THR A 48 12.37 -10.58 -22.88
C THR A 48 12.81 -10.28 -21.44
N ALA A 49 13.89 -9.52 -21.30
CA ALA A 49 14.31 -9.03 -19.98
C ALA A 49 13.23 -8.15 -19.31
N HIS A 50 12.41 -7.45 -20.09
CA HIS A 50 11.30 -6.66 -19.56
C HIS A 50 10.19 -7.56 -19.01
N ASP A 51 9.76 -8.55 -19.78
CA ASP A 51 8.68 -9.48 -19.36
C ASP A 51 9.10 -10.30 -18.13
N LEU A 52 10.37 -10.75 -18.08
CA LEU A 52 10.90 -11.46 -16.92
C LEU A 52 10.93 -10.59 -15.66
N LEU A 53 11.26 -9.29 -15.81
CA LEU A 53 11.24 -8.36 -14.68
C LEU A 53 9.81 -8.18 -14.16
N GLU A 54 8.86 -7.95 -15.06
CA GLU A 54 7.45 -7.78 -14.71
C GLU A 54 6.89 -9.03 -14.00
N LEU A 55 7.16 -10.23 -14.52
CA LEU A 55 6.77 -11.49 -13.88
C LEU A 55 7.40 -11.68 -12.50
N CYS A 56 8.69 -11.34 -12.34
CA CYS A 56 9.35 -11.38 -11.04
C CYS A 56 8.65 -10.44 -10.05
N ASP A 57 8.34 -9.22 -10.46
CA ASP A 57 7.67 -8.23 -9.62
C ASP A 57 6.23 -8.65 -9.29
N GLN A 58 5.52 -9.29 -10.22
CA GLN A 58 4.21 -9.85 -9.98
C GLN A 58 4.25 -10.96 -8.92
N ILE A 59 5.19 -11.91 -9.03
CA ILE A 59 5.34 -12.99 -8.04
C ILE A 59 5.74 -12.41 -6.67
N ASP A 60 6.68 -11.46 -6.64
CA ASP A 60 7.08 -10.77 -5.40
C ASP A 60 5.86 -10.08 -4.74
N ARG A 61 4.99 -9.42 -5.51
CA ARG A 61 3.74 -8.83 -4.99
C ARG A 61 2.75 -9.88 -4.50
N MET A 62 2.62 -11.02 -5.19
CA MET A 62 1.74 -12.10 -4.79
C MET A 62 2.17 -12.74 -3.47
N MET A 63 3.47 -12.91 -3.26
CA MET A 63 4.04 -13.42 -2.02
C MET A 63 3.89 -12.43 -0.86
N ASN A 64 3.98 -11.13 -1.15
CA ASN A 64 3.95 -10.07 -0.14
C ASN A 64 2.60 -9.34 -0.08
N LYS A 65 1.49 -10.00 -0.45
CA LYS A 65 0.14 -9.38 -0.51
C LYS A 65 -0.25 -8.73 0.82
N GLU A 66 -0.01 -9.41 1.94
CA GLU A 66 -0.34 -8.88 3.26
C GLU A 66 0.50 -7.64 3.60
N ALA A 67 1.79 -7.66 3.27
CA ALA A 67 2.68 -6.51 3.48
C ALA A 67 2.27 -5.32 2.60
N ALA A 68 1.89 -5.57 1.34
CA ALA A 68 1.41 -4.55 0.41
C ALA A 68 0.07 -3.94 0.88
N GLU A 69 -0.86 -4.78 1.35
CA GLU A 69 -2.12 -4.31 1.92
C GLU A 69 -1.88 -3.52 3.22
N ALA A 70 -0.98 -3.96 4.09
CA ALA A 70 -0.57 -3.21 5.27
C ALA A 70 0.01 -1.84 4.91
N ASP A 71 0.89 -1.74 3.91
CA ASP A 71 1.44 -0.46 3.44
C ASP A 71 0.34 0.50 2.94
N LYS A 72 -0.61 -0.02 2.17
CA LYS A 72 -1.78 0.75 1.72
C LYS A 72 -2.59 1.30 2.90
N TRP A 73 -2.82 0.49 3.93
CA TRP A 73 -3.55 0.93 5.12
C TRP A 73 -2.74 1.90 5.99
N ARG A 74 -1.41 1.74 6.08
CA ARG A 74 -0.52 2.71 6.73
C ARG A 74 -0.68 4.10 6.12
N LYS A 75 -0.64 4.20 4.78
CA LYS A 75 -0.87 5.46 4.04
C LYS A 75 -2.25 6.05 4.32
N ARG A 76 -3.29 5.21 4.39
CA ARG A 76 -4.65 5.65 4.74
C ARG A 76 -4.76 6.19 6.16
N VAL A 77 -4.16 5.52 7.14
CA VAL A 77 -4.13 5.99 8.54
C VAL A 77 -3.44 7.34 8.63
N ILE A 78 -2.28 7.50 7.99
CA ILE A 78 -1.55 8.77 7.93
C ILE A 78 -2.47 9.87 7.38
N ALA A 79 -3.10 9.65 6.23
CA ALA A 79 -4.01 10.62 5.62
C ALA A 79 -5.21 10.95 6.54
N SER A 80 -5.78 9.96 7.21
CA SER A 80 -6.92 10.18 8.11
C SER A 80 -6.56 11.01 9.34
N ILE A 81 -5.37 10.82 9.91
CA ILE A 81 -4.88 11.59 11.06
C ILE A 81 -4.54 13.02 10.64
N PHE A 82 -3.92 13.21 9.46
CA PHE A 82 -3.73 14.55 8.90
C PHE A 82 -5.05 15.29 8.70
N GLY A 83 -6.06 14.62 8.14
CA GLY A 83 -7.39 15.18 7.95
C GLY A 83 -8.03 15.60 9.28
N TRP A 84 -7.94 14.73 10.30
CA TRP A 84 -8.42 15.05 11.64
C TRP A 84 -7.71 16.24 12.28
N ARG A 85 -6.37 16.31 12.17
CA ARG A 85 -5.58 17.44 12.67
C ARG A 85 -5.99 18.75 11.99
N LYS A 86 -6.15 18.73 10.66
CA LYS A 86 -6.61 19.88 9.89
C LYS A 86 -8.00 20.35 10.33
N ALA A 87 -8.94 19.43 10.57
CA ALA A 87 -10.27 19.77 11.08
C ALA A 87 -10.24 20.38 12.49
N MET A 88 -9.21 20.07 13.30
CA MET A 88 -8.98 20.76 14.57
C MET A 88 -8.27 22.12 14.43
N GLY A 89 -8.07 22.63 13.21
CA GLY A 89 -7.34 23.87 12.96
C GLY A 89 -5.81 23.76 13.15
N ASN A 90 -5.27 22.54 13.30
CA ASN A 90 -3.86 22.32 13.57
C ASN A 90 -3.18 21.61 12.41
N THR A 91 -1.96 22.04 12.05
CA THR A 91 -1.09 21.24 11.20
C THR A 91 -0.36 20.19 12.04
N ALA A 92 0.13 19.14 11.39
CA ALA A 92 0.97 18.13 12.04
C ALA A 92 2.15 17.82 11.13
N THR A 93 3.22 17.32 11.71
CA THR A 93 4.34 16.73 10.98
C THR A 93 4.12 15.23 10.80
N MET A 94 4.88 14.61 9.89
CA MET A 94 4.83 13.16 9.68
C MET A 94 5.18 12.37 10.95
N GLU A 95 6.12 12.87 11.76
CA GLU A 95 6.55 12.24 13.01
C GLU A 95 5.45 12.26 14.07
N GLU A 96 4.78 13.41 14.23
CA GLU A 96 3.64 13.54 15.14
C GLU A 96 2.49 12.62 14.73
N VAL A 97 2.18 12.53 13.43
CA VAL A 97 1.14 11.63 12.92
C VAL A 97 1.46 10.17 13.22
N LYS A 98 2.71 9.74 13.00
CA LYS A 98 3.16 8.38 13.34
C LYS A 98 3.09 8.14 14.85
N ALA A 99 3.52 9.09 15.68
CA ALA A 99 3.45 8.99 17.13
C ALA A 99 2.01 8.92 17.66
N ILE A 100 1.06 9.63 17.03
CA ILE A 100 -0.37 9.52 17.34
C ILE A 100 -0.88 8.12 16.99
N ALA A 101 -0.55 7.62 15.80
CA ALA A 101 -0.95 6.28 15.38
C ALA A 101 -0.41 5.18 16.30
N CYS A 102 0.88 5.26 16.68
CA CYS A 102 1.51 4.31 17.62
C CYS A 102 0.81 4.32 18.98
N ARG A 103 0.56 5.52 19.55
CA ARG A 103 -0.16 5.65 20.84
C ARG A 103 -1.58 5.12 20.77
N ALA A 104 -2.28 5.36 19.66
CA ALA A 104 -3.65 4.88 19.47
C ALA A 104 -3.74 3.36 19.23
N ALA A 105 -2.68 2.75 18.69
CA ALA A 105 -2.58 1.31 18.45
C ALA A 105 -1.94 0.51 19.59
N ASP A 106 -1.34 1.19 20.58
CA ASP A 106 -0.46 0.58 21.59
C ASP A 106 0.69 -0.23 20.93
N ALA A 107 1.43 0.44 20.04
CA ALA A 107 2.52 -0.16 19.27
C ALA A 107 3.84 0.62 19.44
N GLU A 108 4.95 -0.10 19.52
CA GLU A 108 6.30 0.48 19.71
C GLU A 108 6.71 1.38 18.53
N TYR A 109 6.43 0.96 17.30
CA TYR A 109 6.73 1.72 16.10
C TYR A 109 5.65 1.53 15.03
N PHE A 110 5.53 2.50 14.11
CA PHE A 110 4.39 2.59 13.19
C PHE A 110 4.25 1.37 12.26
N ASN A 111 5.37 0.78 11.86
CA ASN A 111 5.36 -0.41 11.00
C ASN A 111 4.94 -1.69 11.74
N ALA A 112 4.99 -1.71 13.08
CA ALA A 112 4.54 -2.82 13.93
C ALA A 112 3.02 -2.90 14.07
N ILE A 113 2.28 -1.86 13.67
CA ILE A 113 0.83 -1.82 13.82
C ILE A 113 0.20 -2.91 12.92
N PRO A 114 -0.57 -3.86 13.49
CA PRO A 114 -1.23 -4.91 12.72
C PRO A 114 -2.26 -4.35 11.73
N LEU A 115 -2.50 -5.06 10.62
CA LEU A 115 -3.43 -4.65 9.57
C LEU A 115 -4.84 -4.33 10.09
N GLU A 116 -5.39 -5.18 10.96
CA GLU A 116 -6.71 -4.97 11.57
C GLU A 116 -6.75 -3.71 12.43
N ARG A 117 -5.67 -3.41 13.16
CA ARG A 117 -5.54 -2.17 13.93
C ARG A 117 -5.43 -0.95 13.01
N LEU A 118 -4.70 -1.02 11.90
CA LEU A 118 -4.66 0.06 10.92
C LEU A 118 -6.05 0.39 10.37
N ARG A 119 -6.86 -0.64 10.05
CA ARG A 119 -8.25 -0.46 9.61
C ARG A 119 -9.09 0.23 10.68
N SER A 120 -9.04 -0.27 11.91
CA SER A 120 -9.75 0.32 13.04
C SER A 120 -9.37 1.78 13.26
N LEU A 121 -8.08 2.12 13.22
CA LEU A 121 -7.61 3.50 13.38
C LEU A 121 -8.12 4.41 12.28
N TYR A 122 -8.04 3.97 11.02
CA TYR A 122 -8.56 4.74 9.89
C TYR A 122 -10.02 5.14 10.11
N TYR A 123 -10.89 4.16 10.42
CA TYR A 123 -12.32 4.44 10.64
C TYR A 123 -12.55 5.36 11.84
N ALA A 124 -11.79 5.19 12.92
CA ALA A 124 -11.90 6.03 14.12
C ALA A 124 -11.53 7.50 13.82
N PHE A 125 -10.40 7.76 13.15
CA PHE A 125 -9.99 9.11 12.79
C PHE A 125 -10.89 9.73 11.72
N SER A 126 -11.28 8.96 10.70
CA SER A 126 -12.25 9.45 9.70
C SER A 126 -13.59 9.82 10.32
N LYS A 127 -14.08 9.07 11.30
CA LYS A 127 -15.31 9.41 12.03
C LYS A 127 -15.12 10.72 12.82
N LYS A 128 -14.03 10.84 13.59
CA LYS A 128 -13.72 12.08 14.33
C LYS A 128 -13.68 13.31 13.44
N THR A 129 -13.08 13.21 12.25
CA THR A 129 -13.05 14.32 11.28
C THR A 129 -14.45 14.72 10.83
N LYS A 130 -15.30 13.74 10.50
CA LYS A 130 -16.69 14.01 10.08
C LYS A 130 -17.53 14.63 11.21
N ASP A 131 -17.38 14.11 12.42
CA ASP A 131 -18.10 14.62 13.59
C ASP A 131 -17.72 16.09 13.87
N LEU A 132 -16.44 16.45 13.74
CA LEU A 132 -15.99 17.84 13.87
C LEU A 132 -16.59 18.76 12.81
N GLN A 133 -16.53 18.35 11.54
CA GLN A 133 -17.10 19.12 10.43
C GLN A 133 -18.62 19.29 10.55
N PHE A 134 -19.30 18.25 11.05
CA PHE A 134 -20.74 18.30 11.28
C PHE A 134 -21.10 19.32 12.37
N VAL A 135 -20.37 19.31 13.49
CA VAL A 135 -20.59 20.29 14.57
C VAL A 135 -20.28 21.71 14.09
N GLU A 136 -19.23 21.89 13.29
CA GLU A 136 -18.89 23.19 12.68
C GLU A 136 -20.03 23.72 11.79
N GLN A 137 -20.60 22.87 10.93
CA GLN A 137 -21.74 23.24 10.09
C GLN A 137 -22.98 23.58 10.93
N LEU A 138 -23.32 22.76 11.92
CA LEU A 138 -24.46 23.02 12.81
C LEU A 138 -24.32 24.38 13.51
N THR A 139 -23.11 24.69 13.98
CA THR A 139 -22.80 25.98 14.61
C THR A 139 -22.99 27.15 13.64
N ALA A 140 -22.58 26.99 12.38
CA ALA A 140 -22.75 28.01 11.35
C ALA A 140 -24.24 28.27 11.02
N ASP A 141 -25.02 27.20 10.91
CA ASP A 141 -26.46 27.29 10.61
C ASP A 141 -27.25 27.98 11.74
N GLU A 142 -26.89 27.70 13.01
CA GLU A 142 -27.49 28.36 14.19
C GLU A 142 -27.16 29.86 14.23
N LEU A 143 -25.93 30.25 13.91
CA LEU A 143 -25.51 31.65 13.86
C LEU A 143 -26.20 32.42 12.74
N ASP A 144 -26.34 31.83 11.54
CA ASP A 144 -27.06 32.46 10.42
C ASP A 144 -28.53 32.70 10.79
N THR A 145 -29.21 31.68 11.33
CA THR A 145 -30.61 31.81 11.77
C THR A 145 -30.79 32.93 12.80
N THR A 146 -29.85 33.07 13.74
CA THR A 146 -29.89 34.13 14.76
C THR A 146 -29.65 35.53 14.16
N ALA A 147 -28.88 35.63 13.08
CA ALA A 147 -28.65 36.88 12.36
C ALA A 147 -29.87 37.35 11.55
N TRP A 148 -30.75 36.43 11.11
CA TRP A 148 -31.99 36.77 10.39
C TRP A 148 -33.15 37.20 11.29
N VAL A 149 -33.12 36.82 12.57
CA VAL A 149 -34.23 37.05 13.53
C VAL A 149 -34.04 38.34 14.34
N ASN A 150 -32.84 38.93 14.35
CA ASN A 150 -32.52 40.21 14.99
C ASN A 150 -32.43 41.36 13.97
#